data_AF-A0A2P0QLE3-F1
#
_entry.id   AF-A0A2P0QLE3-F1
#
_cell.length_a   1.000
_cell.length_b   1.000
_cell.length_c   1.000
_cell.angle_alpha   90.00
_cell.angle_beta   90.00
_cell.angle_gamma   90.00
#
_symmetry.space_group_name_H-M   'P 1'
#
loop_
_entity.id
_entity.type
_entity.pdbx_description
1 polymer ?
#
loop_
_entity_poly.entity_id
_entity_poly.type
_entity_poly.pdbx_seq_one_letter_code
_entity_poly.pdbx_strand_id
1 'polypeptide(L)'
;EYSYSALERIRFSALKGDADLAMPMICAPADSLTIKEVREAQGESANDMAVQWEVYTSIAAAVAGAEIICVRHPRSVEVLRVAFTGLKTRSPPAEVR
;
A
#
# COMPACT_ATOMS: atom_id res chain seq x y z
N GLU A 1 -4.86 -8.25 5.59
CA GLU A 1 -3.94 -9.13 6.37
C GLU A 1 -3.48 -10.35 5.58
N TYR A 2 -4.36 -11.20 5.03
CA TYR A 2 -3.91 -12.38 4.27
C TYR A 2 -2.98 -12.01 3.10
N SER A 3 -3.42 -11.08 2.24
CA SER A 3 -2.63 -10.60 1.11
C SER A 3 -1.32 -9.95 1.57
N TYR A 4 -1.36 -9.20 2.67
CA TYR A 4 -0.17 -8.58 3.27
C TYR A 4 0.89 -9.65 3.61
N SER A 5 0.53 -10.67 4.38
CA SER A 5 1.47 -11.74 4.73
C SER A 5 1.88 -12.62 3.53
N ALA A 6 1.06 -12.68 2.47
CA ALA A 6 1.44 -13.36 1.23
C ALA A 6 2.54 -12.59 0.47
N LEU A 7 2.39 -11.27 0.33
CA LEU A 7 3.38 -10.40 -0.29
C LEU A 7 4.73 -10.48 0.46
N GLU A 8 4.71 -10.43 1.80
CA GLU A 8 5.93 -10.55 2.60
C GLU A 8 6.66 -11.87 2.36
N ARG A 9 5.92 -12.99 2.31
CA ARG A 9 6.50 -14.32 2.04
C ARG A 9 7.12 -14.39 0.65
N ILE A 10 6.41 -13.90 -0.37
CA ILE A 10 6.94 -13.83 -1.74
C ILE A 10 8.23 -13.01 -1.75
N ARG A 11 8.21 -11.82 -1.14
CA ARG A 11 9.38 -10.93 -1.06
C ARG A 11 10.56 -11.58 -0.34
N PHE A 12 10.33 -12.25 0.79
CA PHE A 12 11.39 -12.93 1.53
C PHE A 12 11.97 -14.11 0.77
N SER A 13 11.15 -14.92 0.10
CA SER A 13 11.63 -16.03 -0.72
C SER A 13 12.47 -15.53 -1.90
N ALA A 14 12.02 -14.47 -2.59
CA ALA A 14 12.78 -13.82 -3.66
C ALA A 14 14.16 -13.33 -3.16
N LEU A 15 14.21 -12.67 -2.00
CA LEU A 15 15.46 -12.20 -1.41
C LEU A 15 16.40 -13.34 -0.98
N LYS A 16 15.88 -14.55 -0.73
CA LYS A 16 16.66 -15.75 -0.44
C LYS A 16 17.15 -16.47 -1.71
N GLY A 17 16.82 -15.96 -2.90
CA GLY A 17 17.30 -16.47 -4.18
C GLY A 17 16.28 -17.32 -4.95
N ASP A 18 15.01 -17.37 -4.53
CA ASP A 18 13.95 -18.01 -5.31
C ASP A 18 13.60 -17.15 -6.54
N ALA A 19 14.11 -17.54 -7.71
CA ALA A 19 13.97 -16.77 -8.94
C ALA A 19 12.53 -16.73 -9.48
N ASP A 20 11.73 -17.76 -9.21
CA ASP A 20 10.34 -17.84 -9.69
C ASP A 20 9.45 -16.81 -8.98
N LEU A 21 9.84 -16.42 -7.76
CA LEU A 21 9.15 -15.41 -6.95
C LEU A 21 9.78 -14.01 -7.06
N ALA A 22 10.85 -13.84 -7.85
CA ALA A 22 11.57 -12.57 -7.98
C ALA A 22 10.91 -11.54 -8.93
N MET A 23 9.66 -11.78 -9.33
CA MET A 23 8.90 -10.84 -10.15
C MET A 23 8.34 -9.68 -9.30
N PRO A 24 8.20 -8.47 -9.88
CA PRO A 24 7.51 -7.37 -9.22
C PRO A 24 6.06 -7.73 -8.87
N MET A 25 5.62 -7.36 -7.66
CA MET A 25 4.25 -7.59 -7.21
C MET A 25 3.38 -6.36 -7.50
N ILE A 26 2.21 -6.58 -8.08
CA ILE A 26 1.17 -5.57 -8.31
C ILE A 26 0.03 -5.75 -7.30
N CYS A 27 -0.51 -4.64 -6.80
CA CYS A 27 -1.68 -4.63 -5.91
C CYS A 27 -2.72 -3.63 -6.41
N ALA A 28 -4.00 -3.95 -6.23
CA ALA A 28 -5.12 -3.09 -6.59
C ALA A 28 -5.92 -2.62 -5.35
N PRO A 29 -5.39 -1.67 -4.56
CA PRO A 29 -6.14 -1.06 -3.45
C PRO A 29 -7.48 -0.45 -3.84
N ALA A 30 -7.68 -0.12 -5.12
CA ALA A 30 -8.97 0.33 -5.64
C ALA A 30 -10.16 -0.59 -5.30
N ASP A 31 -9.93 -1.86 -5.01
CA ASP A 31 -10.97 -2.79 -4.56
C ASP A 31 -11.57 -2.38 -3.20
N SER A 32 -10.82 -1.61 -2.39
CA SER A 32 -11.32 -1.04 -1.14
C SER A 32 -12.50 -0.09 -1.35
N LEU A 33 -12.72 0.42 -2.57
CA LEU A 33 -13.84 1.31 -2.88
C LEU A 33 -15.19 0.55 -2.99
N THR A 34 -15.16 -0.78 -2.97
CA THR A 34 -16.36 -1.63 -3.10
C THR A 34 -16.95 -2.05 -1.76
N ILE A 35 -16.25 -1.80 -0.65
CA ILE A 35 -16.65 -2.23 0.69
C ILE A 35 -17.79 -1.36 1.24
N LYS A 36 -18.46 -1.87 2.28
CA LYS A 36 -19.63 -1.23 2.89
C LYS A 36 -19.29 0.16 3.44
N GLU A 37 -18.17 0.30 4.12
CA GLU A 37 -17.70 1.52 4.77
C GLU A 37 -17.53 2.67 3.77
N VAL A 38 -17.09 2.39 2.54
CA VAL A 38 -16.96 3.39 1.48
C VAL A 38 -18.30 3.63 0.79
N ARG A 39 -19.05 2.55 0.46
CA ARG A 39 -20.31 2.66 -0.29
C ARG A 39 -21.44 3.32 0.49
N GLU A 40 -21.48 3.13 1.80
CA GLU A 40 -22.53 3.67 2.67
C GLU A 40 -22.14 5.01 3.31
N ALA A 41 -20.91 5.49 3.13
CA ALA A 41 -20.52 6.80 3.64
C ALA A 41 -21.38 7.91 3.01
N GLN A 42 -21.84 8.84 3.84
CA GLN A 42 -22.75 9.93 3.44
C GLN A 42 -22.19 11.30 3.83
N GLY A 43 -22.69 12.33 3.16
CA GLY A 43 -22.33 13.71 3.45
C GLY A 43 -20.87 14.02 3.08
N GLU A 44 -20.31 15.03 3.75
CA GLU A 44 -19.01 15.59 3.41
C GLU A 44 -17.85 14.59 3.61
N SER A 45 -18.01 13.57 4.46
CA SER A 45 -16.97 12.59 4.75
C SER A 45 -16.89 11.44 3.74
N ALA A 46 -17.87 11.29 2.84
CA ALA A 46 -17.90 10.16 1.90
C ALA A 46 -16.65 10.10 1.03
N ASN A 47 -16.21 11.26 0.55
CA ASN A 47 -15.02 11.36 -0.28
C ASN A 47 -13.74 11.06 0.52
N ASP A 48 -13.65 11.57 1.74
CA ASP A 48 -12.51 11.32 2.61
C ASP A 48 -12.41 9.83 3.00
N MET A 49 -13.55 9.17 3.22
CA MET A 49 -13.60 7.74 3.53
C MET A 49 -13.05 6.89 2.37
N ALA A 50 -13.48 7.20 1.13
CA ALA A 50 -12.97 6.54 -0.06
C ALA A 50 -11.44 6.69 -0.20
N VAL A 51 -10.94 7.92 -0.05
CA VAL A 51 -9.50 8.22 -0.12
C VAL A 51 -8.73 7.50 0.97
N GLN A 52 -9.19 7.53 2.22
CA GLN A 52 -8.52 6.91 3.35
C GLN A 52 -8.41 5.40 3.17
N TRP A 53 -9.49 4.72 2.79
CA TRP A 53 -9.47 3.27 2.57
C TRP A 53 -8.50 2.86 1.47
N GLU A 54 -8.47 3.60 0.37
CA GLU A 54 -7.57 3.32 -0.73
C GLU A 54 -6.10 3.61 -0.34
N VAL A 55 -5.84 4.71 0.38
CA VAL A 55 -4.51 5.10 0.85
C VAL A 55 -3.95 4.11 1.87
N TYR A 56 -4.70 3.73 2.90
CA TYR A 56 -4.20 2.82 3.93
C TYR A 56 -3.92 1.43 3.36
N THR A 57 -4.79 0.94 2.49
CA THR A 57 -4.58 -0.34 1.79
C THR A 57 -3.33 -0.27 0.90
N SER A 58 -3.11 0.86 0.22
CA SER A 58 -1.91 1.10 -0.59
C SER A 58 -0.63 1.12 0.24
N ILE A 59 -0.63 1.82 1.38
CA ILE A 59 0.55 1.87 2.27
C ILE A 59 0.86 0.47 2.81
N ALA A 60 -0.14 -0.29 3.25
CA ALA A 60 0.05 -1.65 3.71
C ALA A 60 0.65 -2.55 2.61
N ALA A 61 0.12 -2.46 1.38
CA ALA A 61 0.67 -3.21 0.24
C ALA A 61 2.13 -2.82 -0.07
N ALA A 62 2.45 -1.53 -0.05
CA ALA A 62 3.81 -1.02 -0.28
C ALA A 62 4.81 -1.56 0.75
N VAL A 63 4.45 -1.50 2.04
CA VAL A 63 5.29 -2.01 3.13
C VAL A 63 5.50 -3.52 3.02
N ALA A 64 4.47 -4.26 2.58
CA ALA A 64 4.57 -5.71 2.34
C ALA A 64 5.41 -6.08 1.09
N GLY A 65 5.83 -5.10 0.28
CA GLY A 65 6.71 -5.29 -0.86
C GLY A 65 6.04 -5.18 -2.23
N ALA A 66 4.82 -4.64 -2.33
CA ALA A 66 4.21 -4.34 -3.62
C ALA A 66 4.99 -3.23 -4.34
N GLU A 67 5.33 -3.49 -5.61
CA GLU A 67 6.10 -2.56 -6.45
C GLU A 67 5.19 -1.65 -7.28
N ILE A 68 4.02 -2.16 -7.68
CA ILE A 68 3.03 -1.43 -8.46
C ILE A 68 1.72 -1.35 -7.68
N ILE A 69 1.21 -0.14 -7.51
CA ILE A 69 -0.04 0.11 -6.79
C ILE A 69 -1.04 0.81 -7.69
N CYS A 70 -2.18 0.15 -7.91
CA CYS A 70 -3.26 0.63 -8.76
C CYS A 70 -4.38 1.25 -7.92
N VAL A 71 -4.50 2.56 -8.02
CA VAL A 71 -5.54 3.37 -7.36
C VAL A 71 -6.46 4.03 -8.38
N ARG A 72 -7.66 4.43 -7.95
CA ARG A 72 -8.68 5.11 -8.76
C ARG A 72 -8.90 6.55 -8.32
N HIS A 73 -8.86 6.87 -7.03
CA HIS A 73 -9.17 8.23 -6.60
C HIS A 73 -7.95 9.16 -6.80
N PRO A 74 -8.06 10.27 -7.55
CA PRO A 74 -6.92 11.16 -7.85
C PRO A 74 -6.17 11.66 -6.62
N ARG A 75 -6.92 12.07 -5.57
CA ARG A 75 -6.34 12.50 -4.28
C ARG A 75 -5.50 11.41 -3.60
N SER A 76 -5.80 10.12 -3.80
CA SER A 76 -4.96 9.04 -3.28
C SER A 76 -3.57 9.08 -3.87
N VAL A 77 -3.43 9.41 -5.17
CA VAL A 77 -2.13 9.55 -5.83
C VAL A 77 -1.29 10.66 -5.18
N GLU A 78 -1.91 11.80 -4.88
CA GLU A 78 -1.24 12.93 -4.22
C GLU A 78 -0.71 12.54 -2.84
N VAL A 79 -1.57 11.94 -2.00
CA VAL A 79 -1.19 11.52 -0.63
C VAL A 79 -0.11 10.43 -0.67
N LEU A 80 -0.25 9.44 -1.56
CA LEU A 80 0.71 8.35 -1.68
C LEU A 80 2.08 8.82 -2.18
N ARG A 81 2.13 9.81 -3.08
CA ARG A 81 3.40 10.41 -3.49
C ARG A 81 4.14 11.04 -2.33
N VAL A 82 3.44 11.77 -1.46
CA VAL A 82 4.05 12.36 -0.25
C VAL A 82 4.54 11.26 0.68
N ALA A 83 3.67 10.28 0.98
CA ALA A 83 4.02 9.16 1.86
C ALA A 83 5.25 8.38 1.37
N PHE A 84 5.29 8.01 0.10
CA PHE A 84 6.41 7.26 -0.48
C PHE A 84 7.68 8.08 -0.62
N THR A 85 7.58 9.40 -0.79
CA THR A 85 8.76 10.28 -0.73
C THR A 85 9.36 10.26 0.67
N GLY A 86 8.52 10.30 1.72
CA GLY A 86 8.96 10.18 3.11
C GLY A 86 9.56 8.81 3.46
N LEU A 87 9.12 7.72 2.82
CA LEU A 87 9.73 6.39 3.02
C LEU A 87 11.11 6.27 2.37
N LYS A 88 11.38 7.03 1.29
CA LYS A 88 12.67 7.00 0.58
C LYS A 88 13.77 7.77 1.30
N THR A 89 13.43 8.70 2.18
CA THR A 89 14.42 9.42 2.98
C THR A 89 15.00 8.47 4.03
N ARG A 90 16.28 8.11 3.90
CA ARG A 90 17.01 7.34 4.91
C ARG A 90 17.02 8.15 6.21
N SER A 91 16.40 7.63 7.27
CA SER A 91 16.73 8.08 8.62
C SER A 91 18.19 7.71 8.91
N PRO A 92 18.95 8.58 9.60
CA PRO A 92 20.27 8.20 10.08
C PRO A 92 20.13 6.92 10.94
N PRO A 93 21.13 6.02 10.92
CA PRO A 93 21.09 4.84 11.76
C PRO A 93 20.85 5.28 13.21
N ALA A 94 19.86 4.66 13.87
CA ALA A 94 19.61 4.92 15.27
C ALA A 94 20.91 4.61 16.04
N GLU A 95 21.44 5.58 16.77
CA GLU A 95 22.55 5.33 17.68
C GLU A 95 22.07 4.31 18.72
N VAL A 96 22.58 3.09 18.62
CA VAL A 96 22.41 2.07 19.64
C VAL A 96 23.27 2.51 20.82
N ARG A 97 22.64 3.04 21.87
CA ARG A 97 23.28 3.28 23.17
C ARG A 97 23.39 1.99 23.96
#